data_AF-A0AAV6XGY6-F1
#
_entry.id   AF-A0AAV6XGY6-F1
#
_cell.length_a   1.000
_cell.length_b   1.000
_cell.length_c   1.000
_cell.angle_alpha   90.00
_cell.angle_beta   90.00
_cell.angle_gamma   90.00
#
_symmetry.space_group_name_H-M   'P 1'
#
loop_
_entity.id
_entity.type
_entity.pdbx_description
1 polymer ?
#
loop_
_entity_poly.entity_id
_entity_poly.type
_entity_poly.pdbx_seq_one_letter_code
_entity_poly.pdbx_strand_id
1 'polypeptide(L)'
;MRKLCDYVHKCSVDGQAVNVGEAAFITTLNLMSATLFSTDFTDFDSDETQKLKDCIEGVAKIVAVPNYADYFPVLKPFDPQGIKRKADFYFGKLLTLIEGIINQRLEERRTSNIGSPKRKDLLETVLDLSEGSEYDLSCYEIKHLLLQFEIGIKPEEVDTKESFGLSLRKEVPLKAIPVKL
;
A
#
# COMPACT_ATOMS: atom_id res chain seq x y z
N MET A 1 15.54 -1.19 -4.00
CA MET A 1 16.58 -0.38 -4.68
C MET A 1 17.08 -1.01 -5.98
N ARG A 2 17.54 -2.28 -6.01
CA ARG A 2 18.03 -2.90 -7.27
C ARG A 2 17.01 -2.82 -8.42
N LYS A 3 15.75 -3.19 -8.17
CA LYS A 3 14.64 -3.09 -9.15
C LYS A 3 14.45 -1.68 -9.74
N LEU A 4 14.57 -0.63 -8.91
CA LEU A 4 14.49 0.76 -9.38
C LEU A 4 15.67 1.10 -10.29
N CYS A 5 16.89 0.68 -9.91
CA CYS A 5 18.07 0.88 -10.75
C CYS A 5 17.92 0.16 -12.10
N ASP A 6 17.43 -1.07 -12.09
CA ASP A 6 17.22 -1.88 -13.30
C ASP A 6 16.17 -1.22 -14.22
N TYR A 7 15.05 -0.75 -13.65
CA TYR A 7 14.02 0.00 -14.36
C TYR A 7 14.56 1.29 -14.99
N VAL A 8 15.27 2.12 -14.21
CA VAL A 8 15.86 3.38 -14.71
C VAL A 8 16.92 3.11 -15.77
N HIS A 9 17.73 2.06 -15.60
CA HIS A 9 18.72 1.66 -16.59
C HIS A 9 18.08 1.23 -17.91
N LYS A 10 17.00 0.43 -17.85
CA LYS A 10 16.22 0.05 -19.03
C LYS A 10 15.66 1.27 -19.76
N CYS A 11 15.02 2.20 -19.04
CA CYS A 11 14.53 3.44 -19.64
C CYS A 11 15.65 4.27 -20.27
N SER A 12 16.85 4.26 -19.67
CA SER A 12 18.04 4.93 -20.23
C SER A 12 18.48 4.33 -21.56
N VAL A 13 18.58 3.00 -21.63
CA VAL A 13 18.94 2.28 -22.86
C VAL A 13 17.92 2.53 -23.97
N ASP A 14 16.63 2.54 -23.62
CA ASP A 14 15.52 2.71 -24.57
C ASP A 14 15.26 4.18 -24.93
N GLY A 15 15.99 5.14 -24.34
CA GLY A 15 15.78 6.57 -24.54
C GLY A 15 14.42 7.09 -24.03
N GLN A 16 13.80 6.37 -23.09
CA GLN A 16 12.49 6.68 -22.55
C GLN A 16 12.60 7.57 -21.31
N ALA A 17 11.71 8.56 -21.22
CA ALA A 17 11.63 9.41 -20.04
C ALA A 17 11.05 8.63 -18.85
N VAL A 18 11.70 8.73 -17.69
CA VAL A 18 11.27 8.12 -16.43
C VAL A 18 10.28 9.04 -15.72
N ASN A 19 9.09 8.54 -15.40
CA ASN A 19 8.16 9.23 -14.51
C ASN A 19 8.63 9.06 -13.06
N VAL A 20 9.23 10.11 -12.49
CA VAL A 20 9.88 10.02 -11.17
C VAL A 20 8.86 9.74 -10.06
N GLY A 21 7.66 10.35 -10.13
CA GLY A 21 6.63 10.15 -9.12
C GLY A 21 6.11 8.72 -9.09
N GLU A 22 5.90 8.14 -10.27
CA GLU A 22 5.46 6.75 -10.42
C GLU A 22 6.55 5.75 -10.02
N ALA A 23 7.79 6.00 -10.43
CA ALA A 23 8.93 5.18 -10.04
C ALA A 23 9.15 5.19 -8.52
N ALA A 24 9.06 6.37 -7.88
CA ALA A 24 9.15 6.51 -6.44
C ALA A 24 8.00 5.79 -5.72
N PHE A 25 6.76 5.97 -6.19
CA PHE A 25 5.58 5.33 -5.61
C PHE A 25 5.68 3.80 -5.64
N ILE A 26 5.96 3.21 -6.81
CA ILE A 26 6.11 1.75 -6.94
C ILE A 26 7.28 1.22 -6.11
N THR A 27 8.38 1.99 -6.02
CA THR A 27 9.52 1.61 -5.17
C THR A 27 9.13 1.60 -3.69
N THR A 28 8.37 2.60 -3.23
CA THR A 28 7.88 2.66 -1.84
C THR A 28 6.94 1.50 -1.55
N LEU A 29 5.98 1.21 -2.42
CA LEU A 29 5.09 0.05 -2.26
C LEU A 29 5.87 -1.25 -2.15
N ASN A 30 6.81 -1.49 -3.06
CA ASN A 30 7.65 -2.69 -3.01
C ASN A 30 8.46 -2.78 -1.71
N LEU A 31 9.00 -1.66 -1.22
CA LEU A 31 9.74 -1.64 0.05
C LEU A 31 8.84 -1.93 1.25
N MET A 32 7.66 -1.34 1.30
CA MET A 32 6.68 -1.55 2.36
C MET A 32 6.19 -3.00 2.37
N SER A 33 5.79 -3.52 1.21
CA SER A 33 5.35 -4.91 1.08
C SER A 33 6.44 -5.94 1.37
N ALA A 34 7.70 -5.66 1.01
CA ALA A 34 8.83 -6.50 1.40
C ALA A 34 9.07 -6.47 2.92
N THR A 35 8.89 -5.31 3.56
CA THR A 35 9.09 -5.15 5.01
C THR A 35 7.95 -5.78 5.82
N LEU A 36 6.71 -5.60 5.37
CA LEU A 36 5.52 -6.04 6.07
C LEU A 36 5.23 -7.52 5.85
N PHE A 37 5.45 -8.02 4.62
CA PHE A 37 4.98 -9.34 4.20
C PHE A 37 6.08 -10.25 3.65
N SER A 38 7.33 -9.77 3.54
CA SER A 38 8.37 -10.43 2.72
C SER A 38 7.87 -10.78 1.32
N THR A 39 6.97 -9.96 0.77
CA THR A 39 6.40 -10.15 -0.56
C THR A 39 7.02 -9.12 -1.49
N ASP A 40 7.68 -9.63 -2.51
CA ASP A 40 8.17 -8.83 -3.62
C ASP A 40 7.14 -8.91 -4.74
N PHE A 41 6.46 -7.80 -5.05
CA PHE A 41 5.86 -7.69 -6.37
C PHE A 41 7.02 -7.56 -7.35
N THR A 42 7.25 -8.62 -8.12
CA THR A 42 8.52 -8.83 -8.82
C THR A 42 8.76 -7.82 -9.93
N ASP A 43 7.68 -7.29 -10.50
CA ASP A 43 7.72 -6.42 -11.66
C ASP A 43 7.00 -5.08 -11.43
N PHE A 44 7.63 -3.99 -11.85
CA PHE A 44 7.03 -2.64 -11.84
C PHE A 44 5.70 -2.60 -12.63
N ASP A 45 5.56 -3.49 -13.61
CA ASP A 45 4.40 -3.59 -14.49
C ASP A 45 3.53 -4.83 -14.21
N SER A 46 3.75 -5.55 -13.09
CA SER A 46 2.94 -6.72 -12.74
C SER A 46 1.48 -6.34 -12.45
N ASP A 47 0.55 -7.24 -12.77
CA ASP A 47 -0.87 -7.05 -12.51
C ASP A 47 -1.16 -6.84 -11.01
N GLU A 48 -0.40 -7.50 -10.13
CA GLU A 48 -0.48 -7.38 -8.68
C GLU A 48 0.00 -6.02 -8.20
N THR A 49 1.15 -5.54 -8.70
CA THR A 49 1.66 -4.19 -8.42
C THR A 49 0.65 -3.13 -8.84
N GLN A 50 0.07 -3.25 -10.04
CA GLN A 50 -0.91 -2.29 -10.54
C GLN A 50 -2.22 -2.36 -9.73
N LYS A 51 -2.71 -3.56 -9.37
CA LYS A 51 -3.89 -3.71 -8.51
C LYS A 51 -3.70 -3.06 -7.14
N LEU A 52 -2.55 -3.28 -6.49
CA LEU A 52 -2.26 -2.67 -5.19
C LEU A 52 -2.13 -1.15 -5.32
N LYS A 53 -1.40 -0.68 -6.33
CA LYS A 53 -1.27 0.74 -6.66
C LYS A 53 -2.61 1.40 -6.90
N ASP A 54 -3.49 0.82 -7.72
CA ASP A 54 -4.82 1.35 -7.99
C ASP A 54 -5.67 1.46 -6.72
N CYS A 55 -5.50 0.52 -5.79
CA CYS A 55 -6.19 0.56 -4.51
C CYS A 55 -5.67 1.68 -3.62
N ILE A 56 -4.35 1.82 -3.48
CA ILE A 56 -3.73 2.85 -2.65
C ILE A 56 -3.95 4.24 -3.24
N GLU A 57 -3.85 4.40 -4.57
CA GLU A 57 -4.23 5.65 -5.25
C GLU A 57 -5.72 5.97 -5.06
N GLY A 58 -6.58 4.96 -5.03
CA GLY A 58 -8.00 5.09 -4.73
C GLY A 58 -8.24 5.63 -3.33
N VAL A 59 -7.59 5.05 -2.32
CA VAL A 59 -7.64 5.53 -0.93
C VAL A 59 -7.11 6.95 -0.81
N ALA A 60 -5.94 7.23 -1.40
CA ALA A 60 -5.33 8.55 -1.38
C ALA A 60 -6.25 9.65 -1.94
N LYS A 61 -6.95 9.36 -3.06
CA LYS A 61 -7.93 10.29 -3.67
C LYS A 61 -9.13 10.56 -2.77
N ILE A 62 -9.57 9.57 -1.99
CA ILE A 62 -10.70 9.72 -1.06
C ILE A 62 -10.29 10.62 0.10
N VAL A 63 -9.12 10.38 0.68
CA VAL A 63 -8.63 11.13 1.85
C VAL A 63 -8.26 12.56 1.47
N ALA A 64 -7.83 12.80 0.23
CA ALA A 64 -7.41 14.14 -0.24
C ALA A 64 -8.56 15.13 -0.49
N VAL A 65 -9.84 14.68 -0.48
CA VAL A 65 -10.98 15.54 -0.80
C VAL A 65 -11.82 15.79 0.46
N PRO A 66 -12.16 17.05 0.80
CA PRO A 66 -13.03 17.33 1.93
C PRO A 66 -14.42 16.74 1.71
N ASN A 67 -14.96 16.09 2.74
CA ASN A 67 -16.27 15.47 2.73
C ASN A 67 -17.33 16.37 3.38
N TYR A 68 -18.28 16.87 2.60
CA TYR A 68 -19.38 17.73 3.07
C TYR A 68 -20.23 17.06 4.16
N ALA A 69 -20.35 15.73 4.14
CA ALA A 69 -21.10 15.01 5.16
C ALA A 69 -20.45 15.05 6.55
N ASP A 70 -19.16 15.39 6.65
CA ASP A 70 -18.47 15.58 7.92
C ASP A 70 -18.79 16.95 8.55
N TYR A 71 -19.06 17.96 7.71
CA TYR A 71 -19.49 19.29 8.15
C TYR A 71 -21.00 19.39 8.36
N PHE A 72 -21.78 18.63 7.60
CA PHE A 72 -23.24 18.62 7.64
C PHE A 72 -23.77 17.21 7.92
N PRO A 73 -23.94 16.82 9.21
CA PRO A 73 -24.34 15.47 9.58
C PRO A 73 -25.65 14.98 8.96
N VAL A 74 -26.56 15.91 8.62
CA VAL A 74 -27.82 15.60 7.92
C VAL A 74 -27.61 14.97 6.53
N LEU A 75 -26.45 15.20 5.90
CA LEU A 75 -26.10 14.64 4.59
C LEU A 75 -25.45 13.25 4.68
N LYS A 76 -25.08 12.76 5.87
CA LYS A 76 -24.40 11.47 6.06
C LYS A 76 -25.13 10.26 5.45
N PRO A 77 -26.47 10.12 5.57
CA PRO A 77 -27.17 8.98 4.97
C PRO A 77 -27.18 8.98 3.44
N PHE A 78 -27.00 10.16 2.82
CA PHE A 78 -27.11 10.31 1.37
C PHE A 78 -25.78 10.12 0.64
N ASP A 79 -24.64 10.22 1.33
CA ASP A 79 -23.29 10.15 0.76
C ASP A 79 -23.16 10.99 -0.53
N PRO A 80 -23.37 12.32 -0.48
CA PRO A 80 -23.53 13.15 -1.67
C PRO A 80 -22.31 13.15 -2.60
N GLN A 81 -21.11 12.88 -2.08
CA GLN A 81 -19.87 12.77 -2.85
C GLN A 81 -19.47 11.33 -3.19
N GLY A 82 -20.24 10.34 -2.70
CA GLY A 82 -19.91 8.92 -2.84
C GLY A 82 -18.62 8.52 -2.12
N ILE A 83 -18.13 9.33 -1.17
CA ILE A 83 -16.83 9.15 -0.50
C ILE A 83 -16.87 7.88 0.33
N LYS A 84 -17.95 7.67 1.10
CA LYS A 84 -18.10 6.47 1.91
C LYS A 84 -18.14 5.22 1.03
N ARG A 85 -18.94 5.24 -0.04
CA ARG A 85 -19.04 4.10 -0.96
C ARG A 85 -17.71 3.77 -1.64
N LYS A 86 -16.93 4.79 -2.04
CA LYS A 86 -15.60 4.60 -2.62
C LYS A 86 -14.61 4.07 -1.58
N ALA A 87 -14.67 4.57 -0.35
CA ALA A 87 -13.84 4.09 0.76
C ALA A 87 -14.09 2.61 1.01
N ASP A 88 -15.35 2.21 1.20
CA ASP A 88 -15.73 0.81 1.40
C ASP A 88 -15.19 -0.10 0.28
N PHE A 89 -15.23 0.37 -0.97
CA PHE A 89 -14.69 -0.36 -2.12
C PHE A 89 -13.16 -0.53 -2.09
N TYR A 90 -12.40 0.56 -1.93
CA TYR A 90 -10.94 0.48 -2.00
C TYR A 90 -10.32 -0.14 -0.73
N PHE A 91 -10.81 0.22 0.46
CA PHE A 91 -10.39 -0.41 1.71
C PHE A 91 -10.77 -1.90 1.73
N GLY A 92 -11.97 -2.26 1.24
CA GLY A 92 -12.38 -3.66 1.12
C GLY A 92 -11.45 -4.48 0.22
N LYS A 93 -11.02 -3.91 -0.91
CA LYS A 93 -10.01 -4.55 -1.79
C LYS A 93 -8.66 -4.74 -1.08
N LEU A 94 -8.15 -3.71 -0.40
CA LEU A 94 -6.88 -3.81 0.34
C LEU A 94 -6.96 -4.85 1.47
N LEU A 95 -8.04 -4.85 2.25
CA LEU A 95 -8.26 -5.82 3.31
C LEU A 95 -8.29 -7.25 2.76
N THR A 96 -8.92 -7.46 1.60
CA THR A 96 -8.97 -8.77 0.94
C THR A 96 -7.57 -9.23 0.50
N LEU A 97 -6.73 -8.32 -0.01
CA LEU A 97 -5.33 -8.64 -0.37
C LEU A 97 -4.52 -9.01 0.86
N ILE A 98 -4.61 -8.21 1.94
CA ILE A 98 -3.93 -8.48 3.22
C ILE A 98 -4.39 -9.81 3.81
N GLU A 99 -5.70 -10.08 3.80
CA GLU A 99 -6.27 -11.34 4.28
C GLU A 99 -5.74 -12.55 3.50
N GLY A 100 -5.61 -12.43 2.17
CA GLY A 100 -4.97 -13.45 1.35
C GLY A 100 -3.54 -13.77 1.79
N ILE A 101 -2.74 -12.72 2.06
CA ILE A 101 -1.35 -12.87 2.52
C ILE A 101 -1.29 -13.52 3.90
N ILE A 102 -2.15 -13.10 4.85
CA ILE A 102 -2.23 -13.68 6.20
C ILE A 102 -2.58 -15.17 6.11
N ASN A 103 -3.62 -15.51 5.33
CA ASN A 103 -4.06 -16.90 5.18
C ASN A 103 -2.97 -17.76 4.57
N GLN A 104 -2.28 -17.27 3.53
CA GLN A 104 -1.13 -17.96 2.96
C GLN A 104 -0.04 -18.20 4.02
N ARG A 105 0.29 -17.20 4.84
CA ARG A 105 1.30 -17.35 5.89
C ARG A 105 0.90 -18.38 6.95
N LEU A 106 -0.37 -18.38 7.36
CA LEU A 106 -0.89 -19.35 8.32
C LEU A 106 -0.85 -20.79 7.77
N GLU A 107 -1.15 -20.98 6.47
CA GLU A 107 -1.01 -22.28 5.81
C GLU A 107 0.46 -22.72 5.69
N GLU A 108 1.38 -21.78 5.37
CA GLU A 108 2.83 -22.04 5.38
C GLU A 108 3.27 -22.52 6.77
N ARG A 109 2.80 -21.91 7.86
CA ARG A 109 3.09 -22.38 9.23
C ARG A 109 2.56 -23.79 9.51
N ARG A 110 1.32 -24.09 9.10
CA ARG A 110 0.68 -25.40 9.33
C ARG A 110 1.39 -26.54 8.60
N THR A 111 1.89 -26.27 7.40
CA THR A 111 2.52 -27.26 6.53
C THR A 111 4.03 -27.38 6.73
N SER A 112 4.64 -26.42 7.41
CA SER A 112 6.08 -26.42 7.67
C SER A 112 6.48 -27.42 8.75
N ASN A 113 7.65 -28.06 8.57
CA ASN A 113 8.22 -28.94 9.58
C ASN A 113 8.58 -28.17 10.86
N ILE A 114 8.48 -28.83 12.01
CA ILE A 114 8.91 -28.32 13.32
C ILE A 114 10.37 -27.88 13.22
N GLY A 115 10.64 -26.61 13.54
CA GLY A 115 11.99 -26.02 13.52
C GLY A 115 12.41 -25.36 12.20
N SER A 116 11.52 -25.28 11.21
CA SER A 116 11.75 -24.44 10.02
C SER A 116 11.94 -22.97 10.41
N PRO A 117 12.84 -22.24 9.72
CA PRO A 117 13.07 -20.83 10.01
C PRO A 117 11.83 -20.01 9.62
N LYS A 118 11.28 -19.28 10.59
CA LYS A 118 10.22 -18.30 10.36
C LYS A 118 10.73 -17.14 9.50
N ARG A 119 9.82 -16.47 8.79
CA ARG A 119 10.17 -15.23 8.08
C ARG A 119 10.52 -14.13 9.08
N LYS A 120 11.30 -13.15 8.63
CA LYS A 120 11.72 -12.00 9.46
C LYS A 120 11.03 -10.74 8.96
N ASP A 121 9.70 -10.75 9.00
CA ASP A 121 8.87 -9.61 8.64
C ASP A 121 7.90 -9.22 9.77
N LEU A 122 7.26 -8.07 9.60
CA LEU A 122 6.32 -7.54 10.59
C LEU A 122 5.11 -8.46 10.76
N LEU A 123 4.58 -9.04 9.67
CA LEU A 123 3.47 -9.99 9.74
C LEU A 123 3.81 -11.18 10.65
N GLU A 124 4.99 -11.79 10.49
CA GLU A 124 5.42 -12.90 11.34
C GLU A 124 5.48 -12.50 12.82
N THR A 125 5.98 -11.29 13.09
CA THR A 125 6.08 -10.75 14.45
C THR A 125 4.71 -10.52 15.07
N VAL A 126 3.77 -9.96 14.31
CA VAL A 126 2.39 -9.71 14.77
C VAL A 126 1.64 -11.02 15.00
N LEU A 127 1.83 -12.02 14.14
CA LEU A 127 1.24 -13.35 14.33
C LEU A 127 1.80 -14.02 15.59
N ASP A 128 3.12 -13.93 15.83
CA ASP A 128 3.75 -14.46 17.04
C ASP A 128 3.24 -13.78 18.32
N LEU A 129 3.01 -12.46 18.27
CA LEU A 129 2.42 -11.72 19.39
C LEU A 129 0.97 -12.14 19.66
N SER A 130 0.18 -12.41 18.61
CA SER A 130 -1.22 -12.85 18.74
C SER A 130 -1.38 -14.28 19.26
N GLU A 131 -0.38 -15.14 19.03
CA GLU A 131 -0.34 -16.50 19.58
C GLU A 131 0.21 -16.51 21.02
N GLY A 132 0.94 -15.46 21.43
CA GLY A 132 1.43 -15.28 22.77
C GLY A 132 0.32 -14.89 23.75
N SER A 133 0.45 -15.27 25.02
CA SER A 133 -0.53 -14.93 26.07
C SER A 133 -0.52 -13.44 26.49
N GLU A 134 0.31 -12.61 25.84
CA GLU A 134 0.53 -11.22 26.24
C GLU A 134 -0.48 -10.26 25.59
N TYR A 135 -0.97 -10.57 24.38
CA TYR A 135 -1.94 -9.73 23.66
C TYR A 135 -3.00 -10.61 22.97
N ASP A 136 -4.27 -10.38 23.28
CA ASP A 136 -5.40 -11.02 22.58
C ASP A 136 -5.74 -10.23 21.31
N LEU A 137 -4.91 -10.39 20.27
CA LEU A 137 -5.12 -9.74 18.97
C LEU A 137 -5.96 -10.64 18.07
N SER A 138 -7.17 -10.19 17.77
CA SER A 138 -8.03 -10.86 16.79
C SER A 138 -7.48 -10.72 15.37
N CYS A 139 -7.86 -11.66 14.48
CA CYS A 139 -7.54 -11.56 13.05
C CYS A 139 -8.07 -10.25 12.42
N TYR A 140 -9.16 -9.70 12.96
CA TYR A 140 -9.68 -8.39 12.56
C TYR A 140 -8.68 -7.26 12.87
N GLU A 141 -8.16 -7.21 14.11
CA GLU A 141 -7.20 -6.20 14.54
C GLU A 141 -5.87 -6.32 13.79
N ILE A 142 -5.38 -7.53 13.56
CA ILE A 142 -4.17 -7.78 12.77
C ILE A 142 -4.33 -7.22 11.34
N LYS A 143 -5.46 -7.51 10.68
CA LYS A 143 -5.76 -7.00 9.32
C LYS A 143 -5.77 -5.47 9.29
N HIS A 144 -6.44 -4.83 10.25
CA HIS A 144 -6.53 -3.37 10.30
C HIS A 144 -5.21 -2.70 10.69
N LEU A 145 -4.40 -3.32 11.56
CA LEU A 145 -3.06 -2.84 11.89
C LEU A 145 -2.14 -2.85 10.67
N LEU A 146 -2.13 -3.95 9.92
CA LEU A 146 -1.33 -4.08 8.70
C LEU A 146 -1.80 -3.10 7.62
N LEU A 147 -3.11 -2.90 7.49
CA LEU A 147 -3.68 -1.88 6.60
C LEU A 147 -3.20 -0.47 6.96
N GLN A 148 -3.17 -0.13 8.26
CA GLN A 148 -2.69 1.17 8.71
C GLN A 148 -1.21 1.38 8.38
N PHE A 149 -0.38 0.35 8.55
CA PHE A 149 1.03 0.40 8.15
C PHE A 149 1.19 0.54 6.64
N GLU A 150 0.43 -0.20 5.83
CA GLU A 150 0.54 -0.18 4.36
C GLU A 150 0.11 1.17 3.76
N ILE A 151 -0.90 1.81 4.35
CA ILE A 151 -1.39 3.10 3.86
C ILE A 151 -0.50 4.25 4.35
N GLY A 152 0.10 4.11 5.54
CA GLY A 152 0.99 5.13 6.10
C GLY A 152 0.31 6.48 6.39
N ILE A 153 -1.02 6.55 6.30
CA ILE A 153 -1.80 7.77 6.52
C ILE A 153 -2.37 7.75 7.93
N LYS A 154 -1.98 8.73 8.75
CA LYS A 154 -2.83 9.20 9.84
C LYS A 154 -3.71 10.32 9.28
N PRO A 155 -5.04 10.25 9.41
CA PRO A 155 -5.94 11.28 8.89
C PRO A 155 -5.64 12.68 9.46
N GLU A 156 -4.99 12.75 10.63
CA GLU A 156 -4.61 13.97 11.34
C GLU A 156 -3.32 14.63 10.81
N GLU A 157 -2.48 13.88 10.07
CA GLU A 157 -1.18 14.35 9.55
C GLU A 157 -1.24 14.68 8.04
N VAL A 158 -2.40 14.50 7.40
CA VAL A 158 -2.59 14.85 5.99
C VAL A 158 -2.69 16.37 5.86
N ASP A 159 -1.58 17.00 5.51
CA ASP A 159 -1.58 18.41 5.15
C ASP A 159 -2.39 18.61 3.86
N THR A 160 -3.62 19.10 4.02
CA THR A 160 -4.53 19.45 2.92
C THR A 160 -4.09 20.71 2.14
N LYS A 161 -3.06 21.43 2.59
CA LYS A 161 -2.52 22.63 1.94
C LYS A 161 -1.33 22.34 1.03
N GLU A 162 -0.49 21.36 1.38
CA GLU A 162 0.60 20.88 0.54
C GLU A 162 0.36 19.44 0.07
N SER A 163 -0.19 19.35 -1.15
CA SER A 163 -0.44 18.11 -1.89
C SER A 163 0.79 17.27 -2.27
N PHE A 164 1.96 17.47 -1.66
CA PHE A 164 3.18 16.72 -1.96
C PHE A 164 3.52 15.74 -0.85
N GLY A 165 2.86 14.58 -0.87
CA GLY A 165 3.19 13.46 -0.01
C GLY A 165 2.57 12.18 -0.54
N LEU A 166 3.30 11.48 -1.42
CA LEU A 166 2.98 10.16 -2.01
C LEU A 166 1.64 10.02 -2.78
N SER A 167 0.72 10.96 -2.65
CA SER A 167 -0.72 10.78 -2.92
C SER A 167 -1.22 11.55 -4.15
N LEU A 168 -0.53 12.61 -4.56
CA LEU A 168 -0.94 13.41 -5.72
C LEU A 168 0.17 13.44 -6.76
N ARG A 169 -0.13 12.84 -7.92
CA ARG A 169 0.67 13.02 -9.12
C ARG A 169 0.61 14.50 -9.49
N LYS A 170 1.75 15.11 -9.79
CA LYS A 170 1.76 16.41 -10.46
C LYS A 170 0.91 16.31 -11.72
N GLU A 171 0.09 17.34 -11.97
CA GLU A 171 -0.66 17.49 -13.22
C GLU A 171 0.27 17.36 -14.44
N VAL A 172 1.49 17.90 -14.32
CA VAL A 172 2.62 17.64 -15.22
C VAL A 172 3.66 16.78 -14.50
N PRO A 173 3.75 15.46 -14.79
CA PRO A 173 4.67 14.58 -14.08
C PRO A 173 6.13 15.00 -14.30
N LEU A 174 6.93 14.90 -13.24
CA LEU A 174 8.38 15.06 -13.33
C LEU A 174 8.95 13.92 -14.17
N LYS A 175 9.52 14.27 -15.31
CA LYS A 175 10.16 13.34 -16.24
C LYS A 175 11.68 13.49 -16.16
N ALA A 176 12.37 12.44 -15.77
CA ALA A 176 13.82 12.36 -15.90
C ALA A 176 14.16 11.83 -17.29
N ILE A 177 14.87 12.62 -18.09
CA ILE A 177 15.26 12.27 -19.45
C ILE A 177 16.70 11.74 -19.42
N PRO A 178 16.96 10.52 -19.94
CA PRO A 178 18.31 9.99 -20.02
C PRO A 178 19.18 10.86 -20.92
N VAL A 179 20.34 11.28 -20.42
CA VAL A 179 21.36 11.98 -21.22
C VAL A 179 22.45 10.96 -21.55
N LYS A 180 22.81 10.85 -22.85
CA LYS A 180 23.97 10.06 -23.24
C LYS A 180 25.22 10.75 -22.70
N LEU A 181 25.94 10.06 -21.81
CA LEU A 181 27.28 10.46 -21.36
C LEU A 181 28.31 10.23 -22.48
#